data_AF-A0A3B9Y0W4-F1
#
_entry.id   AF-A0A3B9Y0W4-F1
#
_cell.length_a   1.000
_cell.length_b   1.000
_cell.length_c   1.000
_cell.angle_alpha   90.00
_cell.angle_beta   90.00
_cell.angle_gamma   90.00
#
_symmetry.space_group_name_H-M   'P 1'
#
loop_
_entity.id
_entity.type
_entity.pdbx_description
1 polymer ?
#
loop_
_entity_poly.entity_id
_entity_poly.type
_entity_poly.pdbx_seq_one_letter_code
_entity_poly.pdbx_strand_id
1 'polypeptide(L)'
;MTLLNIALARNGITWAYSACSTAAMTEVFDAYGRNFRITDVLAVEAQIGAITPQMGLLDPSGIQQTAAQFGFKTNWGNSWTLDQVISTANSGKPVIVSFPPDRYAGGHLLVVRGGDSTNVYLADSSLWNHRTLTHGQFLQWWAGYAAVVTPR
;
A
#
# COMPACT_ATOMS: atom_id res chain seq x y z
N MET A 1 7.32 5.88 16.88
CA MET A 1 6.94 5.64 15.48
C MET A 1 8.17 5.95 14.63
N THR A 2 9.05 4.98 14.47
CA THR A 2 10.35 5.17 13.83
C THR A 2 10.16 5.06 12.32
N LEU A 3 10.56 6.10 11.59
CA LEU A 3 10.60 6.09 10.13
C LEU A 3 11.43 4.89 9.68
N LEU A 4 10.79 3.91 9.05
CA LEU A 4 11.48 2.77 8.46
C LEU A 4 12.20 3.28 7.19
N ASN A 5 13.38 3.86 7.36
CA ASN A 5 14.32 4.03 6.26
C ASN A 5 14.74 2.62 5.82
N ILE A 6 14.17 2.17 4.70
CA ILE A 6 14.34 0.84 4.15
C ILE A 6 15.81 0.64 3.74
N ALA A 7 16.59 0.01 4.61
CA ALA A 7 17.91 -0.54 4.29
C ALA A 7 17.75 -2.02 3.86
N LEU A 8 17.45 -2.25 2.58
CA LEU A 8 17.44 -3.58 1.97
C LEU A 8 18.87 -3.98 1.57
N ALA A 9 19.60 -4.64 2.47
CA ALA A 9 20.94 -5.15 2.16
C ALA A 9 20.90 -6.44 1.30
N ARG A 10 21.75 -6.46 0.28
CA ARG A 10 22.10 -7.53 -0.69
C ARG A 10 21.16 -7.79 -1.89
N ASN A 11 19.87 -7.51 -1.82
CA ASN A 11 18.91 -7.56 -2.96
C ASN A 11 18.19 -6.22 -3.21
N GLY A 12 18.55 -5.15 -2.52
CA GLY A 12 17.79 -3.89 -2.49
C GLY A 12 17.71 -3.14 -3.82
N ILE A 13 18.74 -3.17 -4.67
CA ILE A 13 18.73 -2.45 -5.96
C ILE A 13 17.72 -3.07 -6.93
N THR A 14 17.56 -4.39 -6.90
CA THR A 14 16.68 -5.13 -7.81
C THR A 14 15.20 -4.84 -7.55
N TRP A 15 14.81 -4.53 -6.30
CA TRP A 15 13.41 -4.41 -5.91
C TRP A 15 13.00 -3.01 -5.44
N ALA A 16 13.94 -2.08 -5.21
CA ALA A 16 13.66 -0.79 -4.60
C ALA A 16 12.55 0.02 -5.30
N TYR A 17 12.47 -0.05 -6.63
CA TYR A 17 11.48 0.68 -7.41
C TYR A 17 10.16 -0.07 -7.60
N SER A 18 10.09 -1.33 -7.16
CA SER A 18 9.04 -2.28 -7.52
C SER A 18 8.25 -2.79 -6.30
N ALA A 19 8.78 -2.60 -5.08
CA ALA A 19 8.25 -3.17 -3.84
C ALA A 19 7.21 -2.31 -3.08
N CYS A 20 6.53 -1.37 -3.76
CA CYS A 20 5.54 -0.50 -3.10
C CYS A 20 4.33 -1.27 -2.57
N SER A 21 3.85 -2.32 -3.27
CA SER A 21 2.82 -3.24 -2.75
C SER A 21 3.28 -3.99 -1.51
N THR A 22 4.52 -4.51 -1.53
CA THR A 22 5.15 -5.20 -0.41
C THR A 22 5.23 -4.30 0.82
N ALA A 23 5.71 -3.08 0.65
CA ALA A 23 5.85 -2.10 1.72
C ALA A 23 4.48 -1.72 2.31
N ALA A 24 3.50 -1.39 1.45
CA ALA A 24 2.15 -1.06 1.88
C ALA A 24 1.49 -2.21 2.66
N MET A 25 1.62 -3.46 2.21
CA MET A 25 1.11 -4.62 2.97
C MET A 25 1.81 -4.77 4.32
N THR A 26 3.12 -4.56 4.37
CA THR A 26 3.90 -4.63 5.62
C THR A 26 3.42 -3.59 6.64
N GLU A 27 3.19 -2.35 6.19
CA GLU A 27 2.62 -1.28 7.03
C GLU A 27 1.23 -1.62 7.54
N VAL A 28 0.38 -2.21 6.69
CA VAL A 28 -0.97 -2.63 7.11
C VAL A 28 -0.91 -3.78 8.11
N PHE A 29 -0.03 -4.77 7.93
CA PHE A 29 0.12 -5.86 8.90
C PHE A 29 0.60 -5.36 10.27
N ASP A 30 1.57 -4.44 10.28
CA ASP A 30 2.07 -3.78 11.48
C ASP A 30 0.97 -3.04 12.24
N ALA A 31 0.07 -2.35 11.53
CA ALA A 31 -1.08 -1.65 12.13
C ALA A 31 -2.05 -2.59 12.87
N TYR A 32 -2.07 -3.89 12.54
CA TYR A 32 -2.83 -4.92 13.27
C TYR A 32 -1.97 -5.71 14.27
N GLY A 33 -0.76 -5.24 14.60
CA GLY A 33 0.16 -5.90 15.53
C GLY A 33 0.81 -7.16 14.96
N ARG A 34 0.82 -7.34 13.64
CA ARG A 34 1.42 -8.48 12.94
C ARG A 34 2.72 -8.04 12.28
N ASN A 35 3.80 -8.09 13.06
CA ASN A 35 5.08 -7.47 12.70
C ASN A 35 5.92 -8.43 11.85
N PHE A 36 5.73 -8.39 10.53
CA PHE A 36 6.57 -9.12 9.57
C PHE A 36 7.70 -8.25 9.05
N ARG A 37 8.81 -8.87 8.62
CA ARG A 37 9.82 -8.12 7.86
C ARG A 37 9.29 -7.92 6.44
N ILE A 38 9.61 -6.78 5.83
CA ILE A 38 9.27 -6.53 4.42
C ILE A 38 9.80 -7.64 3.49
N THR A 39 10.93 -8.27 3.84
CA THR A 39 11.50 -9.41 3.11
C THR A 39 10.64 -10.67 3.17
N ASP A 40 9.90 -10.86 4.27
CA ASP A 40 9.00 -12.01 4.42
C ASP A 40 7.79 -11.84 3.49
N VAL A 41 7.25 -10.63 3.44
CA VAL A 41 6.16 -10.26 2.52
C VAL A 41 6.63 -10.36 1.06
N LEU A 42 7.81 -9.83 0.74
CA LEU A 42 8.38 -9.88 -0.61
C LEU A 42 8.59 -11.31 -1.08
N ALA A 43 9.12 -12.18 -0.20
CA ALA A 43 9.37 -13.57 -0.53
C ALA A 43 8.07 -14.29 -0.92
N VAL A 44 6.99 -14.07 -0.17
CA VAL A 44 5.67 -14.63 -0.47
C VAL A 44 5.11 -14.05 -1.76
N GLU A 45 5.11 -12.73 -1.91
CA GLU A 45 4.57 -12.04 -3.09
C GLU A 45 5.28 -12.51 -4.38
N ALA A 46 6.61 -12.69 -4.32
CA ALA A 46 7.40 -13.22 -5.43
C ALA A 46 7.15 -14.72 -5.67
N GLN A 47 7.04 -15.53 -4.61
CA GLN A 47 6.78 -16.97 -4.70
C GLN A 47 5.45 -17.26 -5.41
N ILE A 48 4.42 -16.45 -5.16
CA ILE A 48 3.11 -16.61 -5.82
C ILE A 48 3.04 -15.94 -7.19
N GLY A 49 4.13 -15.30 -7.65
CA GLY A 49 4.19 -14.62 -8.94
C GLY A 49 3.38 -13.31 -8.99
N ALA A 50 3.03 -12.72 -7.84
CA ALA A 50 2.27 -11.48 -7.80
C ALA A 50 3.12 -10.24 -8.10
N ILE A 51 4.44 -10.33 -7.89
CA ILE A 51 5.39 -9.23 -8.10
C ILE A 51 6.59 -9.69 -8.92
N THR A 52 7.16 -8.79 -9.72
CA THR A 52 8.46 -8.98 -10.38
C THR A 52 9.38 -7.80 -10.12
N PRO A 53 10.71 -7.99 -10.21
CA PRO A 53 11.65 -6.88 -10.10
C PRO A 53 11.43 -5.78 -11.13
N GLN A 54 10.98 -6.14 -12.33
CA GLN A 54 10.89 -5.20 -13.46
C GLN A 54 9.58 -4.41 -13.47
N MET A 55 8.48 -5.03 -13.06
CA MET A 55 7.14 -4.45 -13.19
C MET A 55 6.51 -4.07 -11.85
N GLY A 56 7.08 -4.49 -10.72
CA GLY A 56 6.39 -4.43 -9.44
C GLY A 56 5.20 -5.38 -9.41
N LEU A 57 4.13 -4.98 -8.71
CA LEU A 57 2.90 -5.74 -8.60
C LEU A 57 2.28 -5.91 -10.00
N LEU A 58 2.02 -7.16 -10.40
CA LEU A 58 1.53 -7.47 -11.74
C LEU A 58 0.02 -7.28 -11.90
N ASP A 59 -0.74 -7.56 -10.83
CA ASP A 59 -2.20 -7.45 -10.81
C ASP A 59 -2.68 -7.06 -9.41
N PRO A 60 -3.72 -6.21 -9.27
CA PRO A 60 -4.22 -5.80 -7.97
C PRO A 60 -4.70 -6.94 -7.06
N SER A 61 -5.14 -8.07 -7.64
CA SER A 61 -5.50 -9.27 -6.87
C SER A 61 -4.31 -9.89 -6.15
N GLY A 62 -3.07 -9.59 -6.57
CA GLY A 62 -1.84 -10.01 -5.90
C GLY A 62 -1.75 -9.55 -4.45
N ILE A 63 -2.32 -8.38 -4.12
CA ILE A 63 -2.43 -7.91 -2.71
C ILE A 63 -3.31 -8.85 -1.90
N GLN A 64 -4.47 -9.25 -2.44
CA GLN A 64 -5.38 -10.18 -1.76
C GLN A 64 -4.73 -11.56 -1.61
N GLN A 65 -4.11 -12.09 -2.66
CA GLN A 65 -3.48 -13.40 -2.66
C GLN A 65 -2.31 -13.46 -1.66
N THR A 66 -1.48 -12.42 -1.63
CA THR A 66 -0.36 -12.30 -0.68
C THR A 66 -0.88 -12.18 0.75
N ALA A 67 -1.79 -11.23 1.02
CA ALA A 67 -2.33 -11.01 2.36
C ALA A 67 -3.03 -12.27 2.93
N ALA A 68 -3.66 -13.08 2.08
CA ALA A 68 -4.27 -14.35 2.48
C ALA A 68 -3.25 -15.33 3.08
N GLN A 69 -2.00 -15.35 2.60
CA GLN A 69 -0.92 -16.19 3.16
C GLN A 69 -0.52 -15.78 4.57
N PHE A 70 -0.76 -14.52 4.95
CA PHE A 70 -0.48 -13.98 6.28
C PHE A 70 -1.68 -14.04 7.23
N GLY A 71 -2.79 -14.68 6.82
CA GLY A 71 -4.00 -14.83 7.64
C GLY A 71 -4.93 -13.62 7.60
N PHE A 72 -4.85 -12.81 6.55
CA PHE A 72 -5.74 -11.68 6.32
C PHE A 72 -6.81 -12.01 5.27
N LYS A 73 -7.82 -11.14 5.18
CA LYS A 73 -8.81 -11.06 4.11
C LYS A 73 -8.81 -9.65 3.53
N THR A 74 -9.11 -9.54 2.25
CA THR A 74 -9.04 -8.26 1.52
C THR A 74 -10.34 -8.00 0.78
N ASN A 75 -10.92 -6.81 1.00
CA ASN A 75 -11.97 -6.24 0.16
C ASN A 75 -11.33 -5.16 -0.72
N TRP A 76 -11.40 -5.29 -2.04
CA TRP A 76 -10.74 -4.37 -2.96
C TRP A 76 -11.56 -4.13 -4.23
N GLY A 77 -11.28 -3.01 -4.91
CA GLY A 77 -11.92 -2.66 -6.18
C GLY A 77 -11.47 -1.29 -6.69
N ASN A 78 -11.96 -0.91 -7.88
CA ASN A 78 -11.58 0.33 -8.57
C ASN A 78 -12.67 1.42 -8.54
N SER A 79 -13.70 1.26 -7.72
CA SER A 79 -14.87 2.16 -7.69
C SER A 79 -15.16 2.70 -6.29
N TRP A 80 -14.11 2.86 -5.48
CA TRP A 80 -14.23 3.51 -4.18
C TRP A 80 -14.35 5.03 -4.33
N THR A 81 -15.09 5.65 -3.41
CA THR A 81 -15.06 7.11 -3.24
C THR A 81 -14.03 7.50 -2.19
N LEU A 82 -13.55 8.76 -2.24
CA LEU A 82 -12.61 9.25 -1.24
C LEU A 82 -13.21 9.20 0.18
N ASP A 83 -14.49 9.51 0.31
CA ASP A 83 -15.21 9.44 1.59
C ASP A 83 -15.25 8.01 2.14
N GLN A 84 -15.45 6.99 1.30
CA GLN A 84 -15.41 5.59 1.72
C GLN A 84 -14.00 5.19 2.20
N VAL A 85 -12.97 5.66 1.51
CA VAL A 85 -11.57 5.42 1.90
C VAL A 85 -11.27 6.07 3.25
N ILE A 86 -11.57 7.36 3.41
CA ILE A 86 -11.32 8.10 4.65
C ILE A 86 -12.12 7.54 5.82
N SER A 87 -13.42 7.28 5.64
CA SER A 87 -14.27 6.72 6.71
C SER A 87 -13.80 5.34 7.14
N THR A 88 -13.39 4.49 6.19
CA THR A 88 -12.80 3.18 6.50
C THR A 88 -11.49 3.33 7.28
N ALA A 89 -10.58 4.19 6.82
CA ALA A 89 -9.32 4.43 7.50
C ALA A 89 -9.50 4.99 8.92
N ASN A 90 -10.38 6.00 9.08
CA ASN A 90 -10.73 6.57 10.38
C ASN A 90 -11.39 5.56 11.34
N SER A 91 -11.99 4.47 10.83
CA SER A 91 -12.51 3.37 11.65
C SER A 91 -11.42 2.43 12.21
N GLY A 92 -10.14 2.74 11.99
CA GLY A 92 -9.01 1.93 12.42
C GLY A 92 -8.61 0.85 11.43
N LYS A 93 -9.03 0.96 10.16
CA LYS A 93 -8.70 0.01 9.09
C LYS A 93 -7.89 0.71 8.00
N PRO A 94 -6.55 0.67 8.05
CA PRO A 94 -5.72 1.30 7.02
C PRO A 94 -6.06 0.76 5.62
N VAL A 95 -6.03 1.64 4.63
CA VAL A 95 -6.49 1.34 3.26
C VAL A 95 -5.33 1.50 2.30
N ILE A 96 -4.98 0.45 1.57
CA ILE A 96 -3.99 0.54 0.49
C ILE A 96 -4.66 1.21 -0.71
N VAL A 97 -4.03 2.21 -1.30
CA VAL A 97 -4.51 2.94 -2.49
C VAL A 97 -3.42 3.00 -3.55
N SER A 98 -3.82 3.18 -4.80
CA SER A 98 -2.92 3.27 -5.95
C SER A 98 -3.05 4.62 -6.65
N PHE A 99 -1.92 5.27 -6.90
CA PHE A 99 -1.79 6.33 -7.89
C PHE A 99 -1.29 5.70 -9.18
N PRO A 100 -2.13 5.54 -10.22
CA PRO A 100 -1.71 4.85 -11.44
C PRO A 100 -0.71 5.67 -12.28
N PRO A 101 0.10 5.02 -13.13
CA PRO A 101 1.15 5.68 -13.91
C PRO A 101 0.71 6.84 -14.81
N ASP A 102 -0.55 6.83 -15.27
CA ASP A 102 -1.14 7.89 -16.09
C ASP A 102 -1.45 9.17 -15.30
N ARG A 103 -1.56 9.08 -13.97
CA ARG A 103 -1.81 10.21 -13.06
C ARG A 103 -0.63 10.56 -12.18
N TYR A 104 0.29 9.61 -11.98
CA TYR A 104 1.47 9.76 -11.14
C TYR A 104 2.62 8.97 -11.77
N ALA A 105 3.64 9.67 -12.27
CA ALA A 105 4.70 9.06 -13.06
C ALA A 105 5.36 7.87 -12.32
N GLY A 106 5.40 6.71 -12.98
CA GLY A 106 5.93 5.45 -12.42
C GLY A 106 4.92 4.63 -11.62
N GLY A 107 3.75 5.19 -11.30
CA GLY A 107 2.77 4.57 -10.42
C GLY A 107 3.24 4.53 -8.96
N HIS A 108 2.30 4.42 -8.03
CA HIS A 108 2.62 4.35 -6.61
C HIS A 108 1.52 3.64 -5.80
N LEU A 109 1.92 2.77 -4.87
CA LEU A 109 1.04 2.17 -3.87
C LEU A 109 1.46 2.67 -2.49
N LEU A 110 0.48 3.09 -1.69
CA LEU A 110 0.68 3.65 -0.36
C LEU A 110 -0.55 3.42 0.52
N VAL A 111 -0.46 3.78 1.80
CA VAL A 111 -1.50 3.49 2.79
C VAL A 111 -2.17 4.76 3.27
N VAL A 112 -3.49 4.84 3.16
CA VAL A 112 -4.31 5.84 3.85
C VAL A 112 -4.57 5.38 5.28
N ARG A 113 -4.21 6.23 6.24
CA ARG A 113 -4.39 5.99 7.68
C ARG A 113 -5.57 6.74 8.28
N GLY A 114 -6.12 7.70 7.54
CA GLY A 114 -7.26 8.51 7.97
C GLY A 114 -7.37 9.77 7.13
N GLY A 115 -8.22 10.68 7.59
CA GLY A 115 -8.39 11.99 6.98
C GLY A 115 -9.37 12.86 7.76
N ASP A 116 -9.41 14.13 7.39
CA ASP A 116 -10.34 15.12 7.90
C ASP A 116 -11.15 15.75 6.74
N SER A 117 -11.85 16.85 6.99
CA SER A 117 -12.65 17.57 5.99
C SER A 117 -11.86 18.13 4.81
N THR A 118 -10.53 18.17 4.90
CA THR A 118 -9.63 18.84 3.98
C THR A 118 -8.49 17.94 3.50
N ASN A 119 -8.05 17.02 4.36
CA ASN A 119 -6.81 16.28 4.20
C ASN A 119 -7.01 14.77 4.22
N VAL A 120 -6.11 14.08 3.52
CA VAL A 120 -5.88 12.64 3.60
C VAL A 120 -4.55 12.40 4.29
N TYR A 121 -4.53 11.55 5.31
CA TYR A 121 -3.32 11.19 6.05
C TYR A 121 -2.76 9.87 5.54
N LEU A 122 -1.47 9.86 5.26
CA LEU A 122 -0.80 8.80 4.49
C LEU A 122 0.39 8.22 5.26
N ALA A 123 0.61 6.92 5.13
CA ALA A 123 1.92 6.30 5.26
C ALA A 123 2.42 6.01 3.84
N ASP A 124 3.55 6.63 3.51
CA ASP A 124 4.22 6.54 2.22
C ASP A 124 5.66 6.13 2.46
N SER A 125 5.97 4.88 2.14
CA SER A 125 7.29 4.28 2.31
C SER A 125 8.30 4.69 1.23
N SER A 126 7.90 5.52 0.27
CA SER A 126 8.80 6.03 -0.77
C SER A 126 9.71 7.15 -0.26
N LEU A 127 10.67 7.55 -1.11
CA LEU A 127 11.51 8.72 -0.84
C LEU A 127 10.71 10.03 -0.78
N TRP A 128 9.51 10.09 -1.38
CA TRP A 128 8.66 11.28 -1.31
C TRP A 128 8.05 11.47 0.08
N ASN A 129 7.81 10.38 0.82
CA ASN A 129 7.31 10.37 2.19
C ASN A 129 6.11 11.31 2.38
N HIS A 130 5.13 11.24 1.49
CA HIS A 130 3.89 11.98 1.62
C HIS A 130 3.17 11.55 2.90
N ARG A 131 3.07 12.46 3.87
CA ARG A 131 2.34 12.21 5.13
C ARG A 131 0.92 12.73 5.12
N THR A 132 0.70 13.78 4.32
CA THR A 132 -0.58 14.47 4.20
C THR A 132 -0.73 15.00 2.78
N LEU A 133 -1.90 14.84 2.19
CA LEU A 133 -2.32 15.51 0.95
C LEU A 133 -3.66 16.21 1.19
N THR A 134 -3.93 17.28 0.46
CA THR A 134 -5.32 17.80 0.38
C THR A 134 -6.19 16.81 -0.39
N HIS A 135 -7.50 16.84 -0.18
CA HIS A 135 -8.45 16.02 -0.96
C HIS A 135 -8.28 16.25 -2.46
N GLY A 136 -8.15 17.52 -2.89
CA GLY A 136 -7.96 17.87 -4.29
C GLY A 136 -6.70 17.26 -4.90
N GLN A 137 -5.57 17.35 -4.17
CA GLN A 137 -4.31 16.75 -4.64
C GLN A 137 -4.39 15.23 -4.71
N PHE A 138 -4.99 14.60 -3.70
CA PHE A 138 -5.20 13.16 -3.66
C PHE A 138 -6.05 12.69 -4.85
N LEU A 139 -7.17 13.36 -5.12
CA LEU A 139 -8.09 13.04 -6.22
C LEU A 139 -7.46 13.25 -7.60
N GLN A 140 -6.49 14.16 -7.72
CA GLN A 140 -5.74 14.35 -8.97
C GLN A 140 -4.90 13.12 -9.31
N TRP A 141 -4.34 12.44 -8.31
CA TRP A 141 -3.45 11.28 -8.50
C TRP A 141 -4.17 9.94 -8.38
N TRP A 142 -5.23 9.88 -7.59
CA TRP A 142 -5.96 8.66 -7.32
C TRP A 142 -7.06 8.38 -8.35
N ALA A 143 -7.25 7.11 -8.72
CA ALA A 143 -8.21 6.68 -9.73
C ALA A 143 -9.25 5.66 -9.23
N GLY A 144 -9.54 5.66 -7.92
CA GLY A 144 -10.62 4.84 -7.33
C GLY A 144 -10.21 3.46 -6.83
N TYR A 145 -8.96 3.03 -7.04
CA TYR A 145 -8.46 1.77 -6.46
C TYR A 145 -8.27 1.87 -4.96
N ALA A 146 -8.90 0.96 -4.22
CA ALA A 146 -8.61 0.76 -2.81
C ALA A 146 -8.64 -0.73 -2.44
N ALA A 147 -7.82 -1.10 -1.46
CA ALA A 147 -7.79 -2.41 -0.84
C ALA A 147 -7.77 -2.29 0.68
N VAL A 148 -8.82 -2.82 1.31
CA VAL A 148 -8.97 -2.89 2.76
C VAL A 148 -8.57 -4.28 3.21
N VAL A 149 -7.37 -4.39 3.78
CA VAL A 149 -6.82 -5.65 4.31
C VAL A 149 -7.12 -5.71 5.81
N THR A 150 -7.72 -6.81 6.28
CA THR A 150 -8.13 -7.00 7.67
C THR A 150 -7.82 -8.41 8.16
N PRO A 151 -7.55 -8.63 9.46
CA PRO A 151 -7.41 -9.97 10.00
C PRO A 151 -8.65 -10.82 9.71
N ARG A 152 -8.47 -12.14 9.54
CA ARG A 152 -9.59 -13.07 9.37
C ARG A 152 -10.47 -13.13 10.60
#